data_AF-A0A5X9EWH8-F1
#
_entry.id   AF-A0A5X9EWH8-F1
#
_cell.length_a   1.000
_cell.length_b   1.000
_cell.length_c   1.000
_cell.angle_alpha   90.00
_cell.angle_beta   90.00
_cell.angle_gamma   90.00
#
_symmetry.space_group_name_H-M   'P 1'
#
loop_
_entity.id
_entity.type
_entity.pdbx_description
1 polymer ?
#
loop_
_entity_poly.entity_id
_entity_poly.type
_entity_poly.pdbx_seq_one_letter_code
_entity_poly.pdbx_strand_id
1 'polypeptide(L)'
;MMEFKKNYFWHVSVIIIGLAIGLVHHIYIYPNFFHADSAAYQVLASAIRDEGVLLPHDFFYGNQLIMLKISPFIALANYIGFSGYKAYAIGGAIAICVWFYICNLIISKYCGNKYFSLLLSTCLFIPLGMDDIDFLLGQESHLSNVVLSIMICLPVIIYIQESKKSFLCISSLAVILMTAEQPIRTLIIIAPFILFILIIFRSKTSVVSMLSIAVSFVIGKMANDYLLDRHFPLKVDYSQASLLISPDKAIDNLFIILKSILVYSSSSSLAVGSNAIGILTPFYFMGLLYILLFIATIVYGLKIFLHILIDGRKTKTSICRLDLLCALGATGFVLGLLLISCLN
;
A
#
# COMPACT_ATOMS: atom_id res chain seq x y z
N MET A 1 -0.39 11.90 -34.75
CA MET A 1 0.84 11.08 -34.60
C MET A 1 1.79 11.58 -33.50
N MET A 2 2.03 12.90 -33.36
CA MET A 2 2.89 13.48 -32.31
C MET A 2 2.36 13.28 -30.87
N GLU A 3 1.05 13.42 -30.63
CA GLU A 3 0.47 13.15 -29.29
C GLU A 3 0.51 11.66 -28.91
N PHE A 4 0.35 10.77 -29.89
CA PHE A 4 0.45 9.32 -29.68
C PHE A 4 1.88 8.91 -29.29
N LYS A 5 2.90 9.46 -29.99
CA LYS A 5 4.31 9.27 -29.63
C LYS A 5 4.66 9.86 -28.26
N LYS A 6 4.12 11.05 -27.93
CA LYS A 6 4.32 11.68 -26.62
C LYS A 6 3.73 10.87 -25.46
N ASN A 7 2.54 10.29 -25.64
CA ASN A 7 1.94 9.42 -24.62
C ASN A 7 2.71 8.11 -24.47
N TYR A 8 3.16 7.49 -25.57
CA TYR A 8 3.97 6.27 -25.50
C TYR A 8 5.30 6.49 -24.78
N PHE A 9 6.03 7.57 -25.13
CA PHE A 9 7.29 7.93 -24.49
C PHE A 9 7.12 8.14 -22.97
N TRP A 10 6.01 8.74 -22.55
CA TRP A 10 5.70 8.90 -21.13
C TRP A 10 5.55 7.57 -20.41
N HIS A 11 4.72 6.65 -20.93
CA HIS A 11 4.52 5.34 -20.30
C HIS A 11 5.83 4.54 -20.23
N VAL A 12 6.63 4.56 -21.29
CA VAL A 12 7.96 3.92 -21.31
C VAL A 12 8.89 4.54 -20.27
N SER A 13 8.91 5.87 -20.14
CA SER A 13 9.75 6.56 -19.15
C SER A 13 9.37 6.18 -17.72
N VAL A 14 8.07 6.10 -17.41
CA VAL A 14 7.57 5.66 -16.09
C VAL A 14 8.02 4.22 -15.79
N ILE A 15 7.94 3.33 -16.79
CA ILE A 15 8.38 1.92 -16.67
C ILE A 15 9.89 1.87 -16.40
N ILE A 16 10.70 2.62 -17.15
CA ILE A 16 12.16 2.65 -16.96
C ILE A 16 12.52 3.15 -15.55
N ILE A 17 11.85 4.20 -15.07
CA ILE A 17 12.06 4.73 -13.72
C ILE A 17 11.67 3.69 -12.66
N GLY A 18 10.50 3.06 -12.79
CA GLY A 18 10.05 2.03 -11.86
C GLY A 18 11.01 0.83 -11.80
N LEU A 19 11.50 0.40 -12.96
CA LEU A 19 12.52 -0.67 -13.05
C LEU A 19 13.86 -0.24 -12.44
N ALA A 20 14.29 1.00 -12.67
CA ALA A 20 15.52 1.53 -12.09
C ALA A 20 15.44 1.59 -10.56
N ILE A 21 14.30 2.04 -10.02
CA ILE A 21 14.02 2.00 -8.58
C ILE A 21 14.13 0.55 -8.09
N GLY A 22 13.39 -0.39 -8.70
CA GLY A 22 13.43 -1.79 -8.30
C GLY A 22 14.82 -2.41 -8.33
N LEU A 23 15.59 -2.17 -9.39
CA LEU A 23 16.96 -2.68 -9.53
C LEU A 23 17.92 -2.06 -8.50
N VAL A 24 17.83 -0.74 -8.26
CA VAL A 24 18.70 -0.09 -7.27
C VAL A 24 18.49 -0.69 -5.89
N HIS A 25 17.22 -0.84 -5.49
CA HIS A 25 16.87 -1.40 -4.20
C HIS A 25 17.30 -2.86 -4.09
N HIS A 26 16.94 -3.68 -5.07
CA HIS A 26 17.23 -5.11 -5.00
C HIS A 26 18.71 -5.44 -5.13
N ILE A 27 19.49 -4.70 -5.93
CA ILE A 27 20.92 -5.03 -6.17
C ILE A 27 21.84 -4.37 -5.14
N TYR A 28 21.61 -3.11 -4.78
CA TYR A 28 22.56 -2.34 -3.98
C TYR A 28 22.16 -2.20 -2.51
N ILE A 29 20.86 -2.22 -2.20
CA ILE A 29 20.37 -2.00 -0.84
C ILE A 29 20.11 -3.34 -0.15
N TYR A 30 19.37 -4.24 -0.81
CA TYR A 30 18.93 -5.50 -0.22
C TYR A 30 20.03 -6.41 0.36
N PRO A 31 21.22 -6.57 -0.27
CA PRO A 31 22.28 -7.39 0.29
C PRO A 31 22.69 -7.01 1.72
N ASN A 32 22.48 -5.75 2.11
CA ASN A 32 22.86 -5.25 3.43
C ASN A 32 21.81 -5.52 4.51
N PHE A 33 20.60 -5.95 4.12
CA PHE A 33 19.43 -6.11 4.98
C PHE A 33 18.73 -7.46 4.73
N PHE A 34 19.50 -8.52 4.50
CA PHE A 34 18.93 -9.82 4.12
C PHE A 34 17.84 -10.29 5.09
N HIS A 35 16.62 -10.51 4.57
CA HIS A 35 15.46 -10.98 5.33
C HIS A 35 15.16 -12.45 5.08
N ALA A 36 14.89 -13.21 6.15
CA ALA A 36 14.52 -14.62 6.09
C ALA A 36 13.27 -14.89 5.22
N ASP A 37 12.33 -13.94 5.15
CA ASP A 37 11.10 -14.06 4.36
C ASP A 37 11.37 -14.13 2.84
N SER A 38 12.51 -13.60 2.38
CA SER A 38 12.91 -13.73 0.97
C SER A 38 13.20 -15.16 0.54
N ALA A 39 13.71 -15.98 1.45
CA ALA A 39 13.96 -17.39 1.19
C ALA A 39 12.63 -18.11 0.93
N ALA A 40 11.58 -17.78 1.68
CA ALA A 40 10.25 -18.32 1.45
C ALA A 40 9.72 -17.93 0.05
N TYR A 41 9.95 -16.69 -0.41
CA TYR A 41 9.55 -16.28 -1.75
C TYR A 41 10.32 -16.99 -2.87
N GLN A 42 11.61 -17.27 -2.68
CA GLN A 42 12.41 -18.03 -3.65
C GLN A 42 12.00 -19.50 -3.72
N VAL A 43 11.68 -20.12 -2.58
CA VAL A 43 11.16 -21.50 -2.51
C VAL A 43 9.81 -21.58 -3.22
N LEU A 44 8.90 -20.64 -2.92
CA LEU A 44 7.61 -20.54 -3.59
C LEU A 44 7.73 -20.34 -5.11
N ALA A 45 8.63 -19.45 -5.53
CA ALA A 45 8.87 -19.23 -6.96
C ALA A 45 9.40 -20.49 -7.67
N SER A 46 10.18 -21.31 -6.96
CA SER A 46 10.65 -22.60 -7.48
C SER A 46 9.49 -23.59 -7.59
N ALA A 47 8.63 -23.68 -6.56
CA ALA A 47 7.42 -24.51 -6.61
C ALA A 47 6.46 -24.11 -7.73
N ILE A 48 6.21 -22.81 -7.92
CA ILE A 48 5.40 -22.29 -9.05
C ILE A 48 5.99 -22.73 -10.38
N ARG A 49 7.32 -22.65 -10.53
CA ARG A 49 8.01 -23.04 -11.76
C ARG A 49 7.91 -24.55 -12.01
N ASP A 50 8.08 -25.34 -10.97
CA ASP A 50 8.17 -26.80 -11.07
C ASP A 50 6.77 -27.43 -11.26
N GLU A 51 5.73 -26.90 -10.60
CA GLU A 51 4.33 -27.34 -10.78
C GLU A 51 3.63 -26.69 -11.99
N GLY A 52 4.13 -25.55 -12.47
CA GLY A 52 3.49 -24.78 -13.55
C GLY A 52 2.16 -24.12 -13.15
N VAL A 53 1.87 -24.03 -11.85
CA VAL A 53 0.64 -23.46 -11.29
C VAL A 53 0.97 -22.28 -10.38
N LEU A 54 0.16 -21.21 -10.44
CA LEU A 54 0.35 -19.99 -9.61
C LEU A 54 0.14 -20.23 -8.11
N LEU A 55 -0.54 -21.32 -7.75
CA LEU A 55 -0.86 -21.74 -6.39
C LEU A 55 -0.38 -23.19 -6.21
N PRO A 56 0.92 -23.39 -5.91
CA PRO A 56 1.45 -24.72 -5.67
C PRO A 56 0.83 -25.32 -4.40
N HIS A 57 0.53 -26.61 -4.42
CA HIS A 57 -0.26 -27.26 -3.36
C HIS A 57 0.52 -27.43 -2.05
N ASP A 58 1.85 -27.55 -2.14
CA ASP A 58 2.71 -27.90 -1.01
C ASP A 58 3.40 -26.69 -0.35
N PHE A 59 3.09 -25.46 -0.80
CA PHE A 59 3.71 -24.26 -0.23
C PHE A 59 2.82 -23.58 0.82
N PHE A 60 3.25 -23.62 2.07
CA PHE A 60 2.55 -23.00 3.20
C PHE A 60 3.31 -21.78 3.72
N TYR A 61 2.74 -20.57 3.56
CA TYR A 61 3.31 -19.36 4.15
C TYR A 61 2.22 -18.36 4.58
N GLY A 62 1.79 -18.49 5.85
CA GLY A 62 0.90 -17.54 6.52
C GLY A 62 -0.44 -17.31 5.83
N ASN A 63 -1.21 -16.32 6.29
CA ASN A 63 -2.55 -16.05 5.73
C ASN A 63 -2.59 -15.49 4.30
N GLN A 64 -1.44 -15.38 3.66
CA GLN A 64 -1.20 -14.43 2.60
C GLN A 64 -1.24 -15.11 1.23
N LEU A 65 -2.19 -14.70 0.40
CA LEU A 65 -2.25 -15.08 -1.01
C LEU A 65 -0.89 -14.90 -1.70
N ILE A 66 -0.44 -15.97 -2.35
CA ILE A 66 0.77 -16.07 -3.16
C ILE A 66 0.75 -15.12 -4.38
N MET A 67 -0.44 -14.75 -4.86
CA MET A 67 -0.62 -14.03 -6.13
C MET A 67 -0.20 -12.55 -6.12
N LEU A 68 -0.19 -11.88 -4.97
CA LEU A 68 0.18 -10.45 -4.87
C LEU A 68 1.66 -10.22 -4.56
N LYS A 69 2.41 -11.32 -4.33
CA LYS A 69 3.82 -11.30 -3.98
C LYS A 69 4.72 -11.25 -5.22
N ILE A 70 6.02 -11.12 -4.98
CA ILE A 70 7.06 -11.20 -6.02
C ILE A 70 7.23 -12.59 -6.64
N SER A 71 6.79 -13.64 -5.97
CA SER A 71 7.08 -15.02 -6.36
C SER A 71 6.70 -15.37 -7.80
N PRO A 72 5.54 -14.94 -8.36
CA PRO A 72 5.23 -15.15 -9.77
C PRO A 72 6.25 -14.47 -10.73
N PHE A 73 6.75 -13.29 -10.36
CA PHE A 73 7.75 -12.57 -11.15
C PHE A 73 9.15 -13.19 -11.04
N ILE A 74 9.48 -13.74 -9.86
CA ILE A 74 10.72 -14.52 -9.66
C ILE A 74 10.64 -15.83 -10.46
N ALA A 75 9.50 -16.51 -10.46
CA ALA A 75 9.27 -17.72 -11.24
C ALA A 75 9.44 -17.42 -12.74
N LEU A 76 8.89 -16.30 -13.22
CA LEU A 76 9.10 -15.82 -14.59
C LEU A 76 10.58 -15.58 -14.90
N ALA A 77 11.32 -14.92 -14.01
CA ALA A 77 12.76 -14.72 -14.17
C ALA A 77 13.54 -16.05 -14.21
N ASN A 78 13.15 -17.02 -13.39
CA ASN A 78 13.71 -18.36 -13.40
C ASN A 78 13.44 -19.09 -14.73
N TYR A 79 12.24 -18.97 -15.31
CA TYR A 79 11.92 -19.54 -16.62
C TYR A 79 12.76 -18.96 -17.76
N ILE A 80 13.15 -17.68 -17.65
CA ILE A 80 14.01 -17.00 -18.63
C ILE A 80 15.48 -17.43 -18.49
N GLY A 81 15.85 -18.13 -17.40
CA GLY A 81 17.18 -18.70 -17.19
C GLY A 81 18.01 -18.00 -16.11
N PHE A 82 17.44 -17.05 -15.36
CA PHE A 82 18.10 -16.52 -14.16
C PHE A 82 18.01 -17.53 -13.01
N SER A 83 18.94 -17.48 -12.06
CA SER A 83 18.94 -18.39 -10.90
C SER A 83 19.37 -17.69 -9.61
N GLY A 84 18.92 -18.25 -8.49
CA GLY A 84 19.22 -17.78 -7.14
C GLY A 84 18.87 -16.30 -6.96
N TYR A 85 19.80 -15.56 -6.35
CA TYR A 85 19.60 -14.14 -6.06
C TYR A 85 19.39 -13.26 -7.30
N LYS A 86 19.96 -13.61 -8.46
CA LYS A 86 19.75 -12.83 -9.69
C LYS A 86 18.28 -12.89 -10.15
N ALA A 87 17.66 -14.07 -10.05
CA ALA A 87 16.24 -14.22 -10.36
C ALA A 87 15.36 -13.47 -9.36
N TYR A 88 15.73 -13.48 -8.08
CA TYR A 88 15.07 -12.69 -7.05
C TYR A 88 15.13 -11.18 -7.36
N ALA A 89 16.32 -10.64 -7.62
CA ALA A 89 16.50 -9.22 -7.88
C ALA A 89 15.77 -8.74 -9.13
N ILE A 90 15.80 -9.53 -10.22
CA ILE A 90 15.10 -9.20 -11.47
C ILE A 90 13.59 -9.35 -11.30
N GLY A 91 13.12 -10.44 -10.69
CA GLY A 91 11.71 -10.67 -10.42
C GLY A 91 11.10 -9.58 -9.54
N GLY A 92 11.77 -9.23 -8.44
CA GLY A 92 11.39 -8.12 -7.55
C GLY A 92 11.39 -6.78 -8.27
N ALA A 93 12.40 -6.48 -9.08
CA ALA A 93 12.43 -5.23 -9.86
C ALA A 93 11.27 -5.13 -10.86
N ILE A 94 10.87 -6.24 -11.49
CA ILE A 94 9.70 -6.28 -12.37
C ILE A 94 8.41 -6.07 -11.57
N ALA A 95 8.28 -6.71 -10.41
CA ALA A 95 7.11 -6.56 -9.54
C ALA A 95 6.94 -5.10 -9.09
N ILE A 96 8.02 -4.49 -8.57
CA ILE A 96 8.07 -3.07 -8.20
C ILE A 96 7.69 -2.19 -9.39
N CYS A 97 8.23 -2.48 -10.58
CA CYS A 97 7.90 -1.73 -11.78
C CYS A 97 6.40 -1.78 -12.13
N VAL A 98 5.78 -2.96 -12.03
CA VAL A 98 4.34 -3.14 -12.28
C VAL A 98 3.52 -2.32 -11.28
N TRP A 99 3.82 -2.45 -9.99
CA TRP A 99 3.12 -1.71 -8.93
C TRP A 99 3.32 -0.20 -9.05
N PHE A 100 4.54 0.23 -9.37
CA PHE A 100 4.88 1.64 -9.60
C PHE A 100 4.07 2.22 -10.78
N TYR A 101 4.01 1.48 -11.88
CA TYR A 101 3.27 1.90 -13.06
C TYR A 101 1.76 2.03 -12.78
N ILE A 102 1.16 1.03 -12.11
CA ILE A 102 -0.25 1.05 -11.71
C ILE A 102 -0.54 2.23 -10.78
N CYS A 103 0.31 2.43 -9.77
CA CYS A 103 0.20 3.54 -8.82
C CYS A 103 0.23 4.90 -9.55
N ASN A 104 1.24 5.13 -10.40
CA ASN A 104 1.38 6.37 -11.14
C ASN A 104 0.20 6.63 -12.09
N LEU A 105 -0.34 5.60 -12.75
CA LEU A 105 -1.53 5.76 -13.59
C LEU A 105 -2.73 6.30 -12.80
N ILE A 106 -2.99 5.75 -11.62
CA ILE A 106 -4.14 6.12 -10.79
C ILE A 106 -3.96 7.51 -10.21
N ILE A 107 -2.77 7.81 -9.66
CA ILE A 107 -2.45 9.15 -9.15
C ILE A 107 -2.48 10.18 -10.27
N SER A 108 -2.00 9.84 -11.48
CA SER A 108 -2.05 10.74 -12.64
C SER A 108 -3.48 11.10 -13.03
N LYS A 109 -4.39 10.11 -13.02
CA LYS A 109 -5.82 10.34 -13.28
C LYS A 109 -6.47 11.19 -12.20
N TYR A 110 -6.10 10.98 -10.94
CA TYR A 110 -6.63 11.77 -9.83
C TYR A 110 -6.08 13.21 -9.82
N CYS A 111 -4.77 13.43 -9.90
CA CYS A 111 -4.18 14.76 -9.80
C CYS A 111 -4.31 15.58 -11.10
N GLY A 112 -4.50 14.94 -12.26
CA GLY A 112 -4.56 15.61 -13.57
C GLY A 112 -3.20 16.12 -14.08
N ASN A 113 -2.14 16.05 -13.26
CA ASN A 113 -0.77 16.43 -13.62
C ASN A 113 0.15 15.19 -13.58
N LYS A 114 0.70 14.84 -14.74
CA LYS A 114 1.58 13.67 -14.94
C LYS A 114 2.91 13.79 -14.21
N TYR A 115 3.52 14.98 -14.15
CA TYR A 115 4.81 15.18 -13.49
C TYR A 115 4.66 15.11 -11.97
N PHE A 116 3.59 15.73 -11.46
CA PHE A 116 3.30 15.68 -10.03
C PHE A 116 2.94 14.25 -9.59
N SER A 117 2.20 13.49 -10.39
CA SER A 117 1.94 12.08 -10.07
C SER A 117 3.21 11.24 -10.06
N LEU A 118 4.11 11.47 -11.02
CA LEU A 118 5.40 10.77 -11.07
C LEU A 118 6.22 11.07 -9.82
N LEU A 119 6.26 12.34 -9.38
CA LEU A 119 6.92 12.74 -8.14
C LEU A 119 6.33 12.00 -6.93
N LEU A 120 5.00 12.03 -6.77
CA LEU A 120 4.32 11.35 -5.64
C LEU A 120 4.55 9.84 -5.65
N SER A 121 4.43 9.19 -6.81
CA SER A 121 4.72 7.75 -6.94
C SER A 121 6.18 7.45 -6.66
N THR A 122 7.11 8.31 -7.07
CA THR A 122 8.54 8.13 -6.76
C THR A 122 8.79 8.24 -5.26
N CYS A 123 8.21 9.24 -4.59
CA CYS A 123 8.32 9.38 -3.14
C CYS A 123 7.74 8.17 -2.39
N LEU A 124 6.67 7.55 -2.89
CA LEU A 124 6.06 6.38 -2.26
C LEU A 124 6.93 5.12 -2.36
N PHE A 125 7.72 4.99 -3.43
CA PHE A 125 8.52 3.80 -3.73
C PHE A 125 10.00 3.95 -3.34
N ILE A 126 10.38 5.06 -2.71
CA ILE A 126 11.70 5.25 -2.11
C ILE A 126 11.53 5.10 -0.59
N PRO A 127 12.09 4.06 0.03
CA PRO A 127 12.01 3.86 1.47
C PRO A 127 12.87 4.91 2.18
N LEU A 128 12.30 5.59 3.18
CA LEU A 128 12.99 6.62 3.96
C LEU A 128 13.25 6.16 5.41
N GLY A 129 12.38 5.29 5.94
CA GLY A 129 12.49 4.66 7.26
C GLY A 129 13.09 3.25 7.23
N MET A 130 13.43 2.72 8.41
CA MET A 130 13.86 1.32 8.54
C MET A 130 12.71 0.36 8.24
N ASP A 131 11.50 0.67 8.73
CA ASP A 131 10.32 -0.13 8.39
C ASP A 131 10.08 -0.12 6.88
N ASP A 132 10.27 1.02 6.22
CA ASP A 132 10.07 1.15 4.76
C ASP A 132 11.02 0.25 3.95
N ILE A 133 12.21 -0.02 4.47
CA ILE A 133 13.17 -0.96 3.86
C ILE A 133 12.60 -2.38 3.93
N ASP A 134 12.06 -2.80 5.07
CA ASP A 134 11.36 -4.09 5.21
C ASP A 134 10.12 -4.14 4.30
N PHE A 135 9.38 -3.03 4.15
CA PHE A 135 8.22 -2.89 3.25
C PHE A 135 8.57 -3.07 1.77
N LEU A 136 9.68 -2.51 1.30
CA LEU A 136 10.05 -2.51 -0.11
C LEU A 136 10.92 -3.72 -0.51
N LEU A 137 11.63 -4.31 0.43
CA LEU A 137 12.67 -5.30 0.15
C LEU A 137 12.50 -6.63 0.91
N GLY A 138 11.95 -6.61 2.12
CA GLY A 138 11.76 -7.81 2.96
C GLY A 138 10.42 -8.52 2.72
N GLN A 139 9.33 -7.74 2.63
CA GLN A 139 7.96 -8.21 2.53
C GLN A 139 7.16 -7.45 1.46
N GLU A 140 7.49 -7.64 0.18
CA GLU A 140 6.84 -6.93 -0.94
C GLU A 140 5.31 -7.10 -1.04
N SER A 141 4.70 -8.06 -0.33
CA SER A 141 3.23 -8.14 -0.17
C SER A 141 2.66 -6.90 0.53
N HIS A 142 3.45 -6.14 1.28
CA HIS A 142 2.99 -4.94 1.94
C HIS A 142 2.94 -3.75 0.98
N LEU A 143 3.89 -3.66 0.04
CA LEU A 143 3.88 -2.66 -1.03
C LEU A 143 2.67 -2.82 -1.95
N SER A 144 2.34 -4.04 -2.36
CA SER A 144 1.11 -4.32 -3.13
C SER A 144 -0.14 -3.89 -2.37
N ASN A 145 -0.18 -4.10 -1.06
CA ASN A 145 -1.30 -3.67 -0.21
C ASN A 145 -1.45 -2.15 -0.15
N VAL A 146 -0.35 -1.39 -0.09
CA VAL A 146 -0.39 0.08 -0.17
C VAL A 146 -0.92 0.54 -1.53
N VAL A 147 -0.43 -0.04 -2.62
CA VAL A 147 -0.92 0.32 -3.97
C VAL A 147 -2.39 -0.04 -4.10
N LEU A 148 -2.82 -1.23 -3.68
CA LEU A 148 -4.22 -1.64 -3.66
C LEU A 148 -5.09 -0.68 -2.83
N SER A 149 -4.61 -0.20 -1.69
CA SER A 149 -5.31 0.82 -0.90
C SER A 149 -5.55 2.10 -1.70
N ILE A 150 -4.54 2.56 -2.47
CA ILE A 150 -4.67 3.70 -3.39
C ILE A 150 -5.67 3.36 -4.52
N MET A 151 -5.63 2.13 -5.05
CA MET A 151 -6.60 1.63 -6.06
C MET A 151 -8.03 1.54 -5.52
N ILE A 152 -8.21 1.39 -4.22
CA ILE A 152 -9.54 1.42 -3.58
C ILE A 152 -10.00 2.87 -3.46
N CYS A 153 -9.18 3.73 -2.84
CA CYS A 153 -9.60 5.06 -2.41
C CYS A 153 -9.75 6.06 -3.56
N LEU A 154 -8.72 6.23 -4.41
CA LEU A 154 -8.73 7.29 -5.42
C LEU A 154 -9.76 7.03 -6.54
N PRO A 155 -9.87 5.82 -7.12
CA PRO A 155 -10.89 5.52 -8.12
C PRO A 155 -12.32 5.72 -7.60
N VAL A 156 -12.62 5.43 -6.33
CA VAL A 156 -13.95 5.69 -5.74
C VAL A 156 -14.22 7.19 -5.67
N ILE A 157 -13.25 8.00 -5.27
CA ILE A 157 -13.40 9.46 -5.27
C ILE A 157 -13.63 9.97 -6.70
N ILE A 158 -12.88 9.48 -7.69
CA ILE A 158 -13.06 9.83 -9.10
C ILE A 158 -14.46 9.40 -9.58
N TYR A 159 -14.93 8.21 -9.19
CA TYR A 159 -16.29 7.76 -9.50
C TYR A 159 -17.36 8.67 -8.90
N ILE A 160 -17.22 9.10 -7.64
CA ILE A 160 -18.18 10.01 -7.01
C ILE A 160 -18.22 11.37 -7.74
N GLN A 161 -17.06 11.85 -8.21
CA GLN A 161 -16.93 13.14 -8.92
C GLN A 161 -17.37 13.08 -10.40
N GLU A 162 -17.00 12.03 -11.13
CA GLU A 162 -17.19 11.93 -12.58
C GLU A 162 -18.27 10.90 -13.01
N SER A 163 -18.83 10.12 -12.08
CA SER A 163 -19.83 9.07 -12.31
C SER A 163 -19.43 7.98 -13.33
N LYS A 164 -18.13 7.80 -13.57
CA LYS A 164 -17.59 6.78 -14.49
C LYS A 164 -17.46 5.41 -13.82
N LYS A 165 -18.34 4.48 -14.20
CA LYS A 165 -18.43 3.12 -13.62
C LYS A 165 -17.12 2.31 -13.69
N SER A 166 -16.26 2.56 -14.68
CA SER A 166 -14.97 1.87 -14.81
C SER A 166 -14.09 2.00 -13.57
N PHE A 167 -14.11 3.15 -12.90
CA PHE A 167 -13.32 3.36 -11.69
C PHE A 167 -13.88 2.61 -10.47
N LEU A 168 -15.20 2.42 -10.43
CA LEU A 168 -15.84 1.59 -9.42
C LEU A 168 -15.44 0.12 -9.60
N CYS A 169 -15.39 -0.38 -10.84
CA CYS A 169 -14.92 -1.74 -11.14
C CYS A 169 -13.45 -1.94 -10.71
N ILE A 170 -12.58 -0.95 -10.96
CA ILE A 170 -11.16 -1.01 -10.54
C ILE A 170 -11.05 -1.12 -9.01
N SER A 171 -11.80 -0.28 -8.29
CA SER A 171 -11.81 -0.32 -6.82
C SER A 171 -12.39 -1.64 -6.30
N SER A 172 -13.51 -2.11 -6.84
CA SER A 172 -14.10 -3.41 -6.49
C SER A 172 -13.13 -4.58 -6.70
N LEU A 173 -12.40 -4.60 -7.82
CA LEU A 173 -11.36 -5.61 -8.06
C LEU A 173 -10.25 -5.52 -7.03
N ALA A 174 -9.78 -4.31 -6.70
CA ALA A 174 -8.75 -4.13 -5.68
C ALA A 174 -9.21 -4.60 -4.28
N VAL A 175 -10.47 -4.32 -3.91
CA VAL A 175 -11.07 -4.84 -2.65
C VAL A 175 -11.11 -6.37 -2.66
N ILE A 176 -11.54 -7.00 -3.76
CA ILE A 176 -11.59 -8.46 -3.85
C ILE A 176 -10.19 -9.05 -3.65
N LEU A 177 -9.19 -8.54 -4.38
CA LEU A 177 -7.81 -9.03 -4.30
C LEU A 177 -7.23 -8.86 -2.89
N MET A 178 -7.40 -7.68 -2.29
CA MET A 178 -6.87 -7.39 -0.95
C MET A 178 -7.57 -8.20 0.14
N THR A 179 -8.89 -8.41 0.01
CA THR A 179 -9.66 -9.20 0.99
C THR A 179 -9.34 -10.68 0.85
N ALA A 180 -9.17 -11.16 -0.38
CA ALA A 180 -8.77 -12.53 -0.65
C ALA A 180 -7.39 -12.84 -0.05
N GLU A 181 -6.49 -11.85 0.06
CA GLU A 181 -5.20 -12.00 0.74
C GLU A 181 -5.36 -11.95 2.26
N GLN A 182 -5.92 -10.87 2.80
CA GLN A 182 -6.10 -10.74 4.23
C GLN A 182 -7.32 -9.85 4.55
N PRO A 183 -8.45 -10.45 4.96
CA PRO A 183 -9.69 -9.71 5.20
C PRO A 183 -9.54 -8.58 6.23
N ILE A 184 -8.80 -8.81 7.32
CA ILE A 184 -8.59 -7.82 8.38
C ILE A 184 -7.88 -6.57 7.84
N ARG A 185 -6.82 -6.73 7.03
CA ARG A 185 -6.10 -5.59 6.44
C ARG A 185 -7.01 -4.75 5.57
N THR A 186 -7.86 -5.39 4.77
CA THR A 186 -8.84 -4.67 3.95
C THR A 186 -9.84 -3.91 4.82
N LEU A 187 -10.31 -4.52 5.93
CA LEU A 187 -11.27 -3.89 6.85
C LEU A 187 -10.71 -2.61 7.48
N ILE A 188 -9.43 -2.61 7.86
CA ILE A 188 -8.73 -1.44 8.42
C ILE A 188 -8.73 -0.25 7.43
N ILE A 189 -8.79 -0.49 6.12
CA ILE A 189 -8.81 0.55 5.09
C ILE A 189 -10.24 0.94 4.70
N ILE A 190 -11.11 -0.03 4.42
CA ILE A 190 -12.46 0.26 3.92
C ILE A 190 -13.34 0.91 5.00
N ALA A 191 -13.19 0.54 6.28
CA ALA A 191 -14.01 1.09 7.35
C ALA A 191 -13.83 2.62 7.51
N PRO A 192 -12.61 3.16 7.69
CA PRO A 192 -12.43 4.60 7.73
C PRO A 192 -12.74 5.28 6.39
N PHE A 193 -12.47 4.60 5.27
CA PHE A 193 -12.76 5.16 3.95
C PHE A 193 -14.27 5.32 3.69
N ILE A 194 -15.08 4.32 4.05
CA ILE A 194 -16.54 4.38 3.95
C ILE A 194 -17.08 5.52 4.82
N LEU A 195 -16.58 5.65 6.05
CA LEU A 195 -16.96 6.74 6.95
C LEU A 195 -16.62 8.11 6.32
N PHE A 196 -15.41 8.24 5.77
CA PHE A 196 -14.94 9.46 5.10
C PHE A 196 -15.84 9.87 3.92
N ILE A 197 -16.14 8.94 3.00
CA ILE A 197 -16.97 9.27 1.83
C ILE A 197 -18.41 9.61 2.22
N LEU A 198 -18.97 8.96 3.25
CA LEU A 198 -20.31 9.23 3.74
C LEU A 198 -20.40 10.62 4.36
N ILE A 199 -19.40 11.01 5.17
CA ILE A 199 -19.36 12.31 5.83
C ILE A 199 -19.22 13.45 4.81
N ILE A 200 -18.31 13.29 3.84
CA ILE A 200 -17.94 14.37 2.92
C ILE A 200 -18.93 14.51 1.76
N PHE A 201 -19.23 13.43 1.05
CA PHE A 201 -19.95 13.55 -0.22
C PHE A 201 -21.47 13.52 -0.07
N ARG A 202 -22.00 12.79 0.94
CA ARG A 202 -23.44 12.70 1.28
C ARG A 202 -24.35 12.60 0.04
N SER A 203 -23.98 11.74 -0.91
CA SER A 203 -24.60 11.64 -2.23
C SER A 203 -25.14 10.23 -2.51
N LYS A 204 -26.04 10.11 -3.50
CA LYS A 204 -26.51 8.79 -3.95
C LYS A 204 -25.36 7.95 -4.50
N THR A 205 -24.42 8.57 -5.21
CA THR A 205 -23.24 7.90 -5.77
C THR A 205 -22.31 7.39 -4.68
N SER A 206 -22.14 8.12 -3.57
CA SER A 206 -21.34 7.63 -2.41
C SER A 206 -21.97 6.43 -1.71
N VAL A 207 -23.31 6.35 -1.64
CA VAL A 207 -24.00 5.17 -1.08
C VAL A 207 -23.83 3.96 -2.02
N VAL A 208 -23.96 4.16 -3.33
CA VAL A 208 -23.72 3.10 -4.32
C VAL A 208 -22.29 2.58 -4.26
N SER A 209 -21.28 3.47 -4.13
CA SER A 209 -19.89 3.02 -4.00
C SER A 209 -19.65 2.23 -2.73
N MET A 210 -20.25 2.63 -1.61
CA MET A 210 -20.17 1.88 -0.35
C MET A 210 -20.74 0.46 -0.50
N LEU A 211 -21.93 0.34 -1.08
CA LEU A 211 -22.55 -0.97 -1.32
C LEU A 211 -21.69 -1.83 -2.25
N SER A 212 -21.12 -1.25 -3.31
CA SER A 212 -20.20 -1.96 -4.21
C SER A 212 -18.96 -2.48 -3.48
N ILE A 213 -18.34 -1.65 -2.64
CA ILE A 213 -17.17 -2.04 -1.83
C ILE A 213 -17.54 -3.14 -0.84
N ALA A 214 -18.67 -3.03 -0.15
CA ALA A 214 -19.13 -4.04 0.80
C ALA A 214 -19.41 -5.40 0.13
N VAL A 215 -20.08 -5.41 -1.03
CA VAL A 215 -20.29 -6.63 -1.82
C VAL A 215 -18.97 -7.21 -2.29
N SER A 216 -18.04 -6.36 -2.74
CA SER A 216 -16.70 -6.78 -3.17
C SER A 216 -15.90 -7.41 -2.02
N PHE A 217 -16.03 -6.87 -0.81
CA PHE A 217 -15.43 -7.44 0.39
C PHE A 217 -16.01 -8.82 0.70
N VAL A 218 -17.34 -9.00 0.64
CA VAL A 218 -17.96 -10.31 0.87
C VAL A 218 -17.47 -11.33 -0.15
N ILE A 219 -17.41 -10.97 -1.45
CA ILE A 219 -16.88 -11.85 -2.50
C ILE A 219 -15.41 -12.21 -2.24
N GLY A 220 -14.59 -11.21 -1.89
CA GLY A 220 -13.19 -11.45 -1.56
C GLY A 220 -13.00 -12.33 -0.33
N LYS A 221 -13.86 -12.20 0.69
CA LYS A 221 -13.86 -13.08 1.86
C LYS A 221 -14.24 -14.51 1.47
N MET A 222 -15.28 -14.69 0.66
CA MET A 222 -15.64 -16.03 0.15
C MET A 222 -14.49 -16.67 -0.64
N ALA A 223 -13.73 -15.87 -1.40
CA ALA A 223 -12.53 -16.36 -2.08
C ALA A 223 -11.41 -16.74 -1.08
N ASN A 224 -11.19 -15.94 -0.03
CA ASN A 224 -10.26 -16.27 1.05
C ASN A 224 -10.63 -17.59 1.72
N ASP A 225 -11.88 -17.74 2.15
CA ASP A 225 -12.42 -18.94 2.79
C ASP A 225 -12.26 -20.17 1.87
N TYR A 226 -12.58 -20.03 0.58
CA TYR A 226 -12.40 -21.10 -0.41
C TYR A 226 -10.93 -21.54 -0.56
N LEU A 227 -10.00 -20.59 -0.59
CA LEU A 227 -8.57 -20.87 -0.69
C LEU A 227 -8.03 -21.53 0.59
N LEU A 228 -8.52 -21.09 1.75
CA LEU A 228 -8.19 -21.68 3.05
C LEU A 228 -8.58 -23.16 3.11
N ASP A 229 -9.83 -23.46 2.76
CA ASP A 229 -10.39 -24.81 2.91
C ASP A 229 -9.80 -25.82 1.91
N ARG A 230 -9.47 -25.38 0.69
CA ARG A 230 -9.06 -26.28 -0.41
C ARG A 230 -7.55 -26.39 -0.60
N HIS A 231 -6.80 -25.30 -0.37
CA HIS A 231 -5.37 -25.24 -0.69
C HIS A 231 -4.48 -25.10 0.56
N PHE A 232 -5.00 -24.69 1.71
CA PHE A 232 -4.19 -24.47 2.92
C PHE A 232 -4.80 -25.08 4.21
N PRO A 233 -5.04 -26.41 4.27
CA PRO A 233 -5.82 -27.05 5.34
C PRO A 233 -5.17 -27.04 6.73
N LEU A 234 -3.86 -26.78 6.85
CA LEU A 234 -3.11 -26.83 8.12
C LEU A 234 -2.99 -25.47 8.83
N LYS A 235 -3.85 -24.52 8.49
CA LYS A 235 -3.66 -23.11 8.84
C LYS A 235 -4.35 -22.71 10.14
N VAL A 236 -3.63 -21.92 10.94
CA VAL A 236 -4.21 -21.20 12.07
C VAL A 236 -4.92 -19.96 11.52
N ASP A 237 -6.24 -19.90 11.68
CA ASP A 237 -7.03 -18.73 11.33
C ASP A 237 -6.77 -17.60 12.36
N TYR A 238 -5.77 -16.77 12.08
CA TYR A 238 -5.46 -15.61 12.91
C TYR A 238 -6.58 -14.56 12.94
N SER A 239 -7.60 -14.65 12.06
CA SER A 239 -8.75 -13.75 12.15
C SER A 239 -9.62 -14.01 13.37
N GLN A 240 -9.56 -15.23 13.92
CA GLN A 240 -10.21 -15.59 15.19
C GLN A 240 -9.35 -15.21 16.41
N ALA A 241 -8.07 -14.88 16.22
CA ALA A 241 -7.15 -14.51 17.28
C ALA A 241 -7.18 -13.01 17.62
N SER A 242 -7.67 -12.16 16.70
CA SER A 242 -7.78 -10.71 16.93
C SER A 242 -9.00 -10.41 17.81
N LEU A 243 -8.78 -10.33 19.12
CA LEU A 243 -9.79 -9.97 20.12
C LEU A 243 -9.72 -8.48 20.46
N LEU A 244 -10.87 -7.91 20.81
CA LEU A 244 -10.93 -6.55 21.35
C LEU A 244 -10.34 -6.53 22.76
N ILE A 245 -9.42 -5.59 23.00
CA ILE A 245 -8.79 -5.42 24.32
C ILE A 245 -9.54 -4.39 25.18
N SER A 246 -9.23 -4.36 26.48
CA SER A 246 -9.81 -3.39 27.40
C SER A 246 -9.39 -1.95 27.04
N PRO A 247 -10.24 -0.93 27.30
CA PRO A 247 -9.96 0.45 26.93
C PRO A 247 -8.62 0.99 27.45
N ASP A 248 -8.24 0.64 28.68
CA ASP A 248 -6.97 1.07 29.26
C ASP A 248 -5.77 0.54 28.45
N LYS A 249 -5.81 -0.73 28.07
CA LYS A 249 -4.78 -1.36 27.22
C LYS A 249 -4.79 -0.80 25.80
N ALA A 250 -5.95 -0.42 25.27
CA ALA A 250 -6.05 0.21 23.97
C ALA A 250 -5.38 1.59 23.94
N ILE A 251 -5.50 2.37 25.01
CA ILE A 251 -4.82 3.66 25.15
C ILE A 251 -3.30 3.47 25.21
N ASP A 252 -2.82 2.52 26.02
CA ASP A 252 -1.40 2.21 26.10
C ASP A 252 -0.84 1.75 24.74
N ASN A 253 -1.56 0.85 24.06
CA ASN A 253 -1.21 0.40 22.71
C ASN A 253 -1.18 1.55 21.71
N LEU A 254 -2.12 2.50 21.78
CA LEU A 254 -2.15 3.66 20.90
C LEU A 254 -0.88 4.51 21.03
N PHE A 255 -0.41 4.77 22.26
CA PHE A 255 0.83 5.52 22.47
C PHE A 255 2.07 4.74 22.01
N ILE A 256 2.11 3.42 22.25
CA ILE A 256 3.20 2.56 21.80
C ILE A 256 3.29 2.56 20.27
N ILE A 257 2.16 2.32 19.59
CA ILE A 257 2.10 2.27 18.12
C ILE A 257 2.44 3.64 17.53
N LEU A 258 1.89 4.73 18.07
CA LEU A 258 2.18 6.08 17.59
C LEU A 258 3.68 6.42 17.73
N LYS A 259 4.27 6.10 18.88
CA LYS A 259 5.72 6.27 19.10
C LYS A 259 6.52 5.43 18.11
N SER A 260 6.12 4.17 17.89
CA SER A 260 6.74 3.28 16.92
C SER A 260 6.73 3.91 15.53
N ILE A 261 5.56 4.35 15.05
CA ILE A 261 5.42 4.98 13.73
C ILE A 261 6.30 6.23 13.63
N LEU A 262 6.28 7.12 14.62
CA LEU A 262 7.07 8.35 14.56
C LEU A 262 8.58 8.10 14.59
N VAL A 263 9.03 7.11 15.37
CA VAL A 263 10.46 6.80 15.49
C VAL A 263 10.96 6.02 14.28
N TYR A 264 10.24 4.99 13.84
CA TYR A 264 10.69 4.09 12.77
C TYR A 264 10.36 4.58 11.35
N SER A 265 9.43 5.53 11.20
CA SER A 265 9.17 6.22 9.92
C SER A 265 10.36 7.05 9.44
N SER A 266 11.33 7.33 10.31
CA SER A 266 12.59 7.96 9.93
C SER A 266 13.76 7.01 10.20
N SER A 267 14.71 6.95 9.27
CA SER A 267 15.99 6.29 9.48
C SER A 267 16.93 7.08 10.42
N SER A 268 16.43 8.09 11.14
CA SER A 268 17.22 8.95 12.02
C SER A 268 17.90 8.16 13.16
N SER A 269 17.30 7.05 13.59
CA SER A 269 17.88 6.14 14.58
C SER A 269 19.23 5.53 14.14
N LEU A 270 19.48 5.37 12.84
CA LEU A 270 20.78 4.89 12.31
C LEU A 270 21.93 5.87 12.56
N ALA A 271 21.63 7.15 12.77
CA ALA A 271 22.62 8.19 13.02
C ALA A 271 22.81 8.48 14.53
N VAL A 272 22.07 7.80 15.41
CA VAL A 272 22.20 7.98 16.87
C VAL A 272 23.57 7.51 17.33
N GLY A 273 24.24 8.32 18.16
CA GLY A 273 25.59 8.05 18.65
C GLY A 273 26.72 8.40 17.67
N SER A 274 26.39 8.86 16.45
CA SER A 274 27.37 9.37 15.51
C SER A 274 27.87 10.77 15.90
N ASN A 275 29.10 11.11 15.49
CA ASN A 275 29.67 12.42 15.76
C ASN A 275 28.87 13.51 15.02
N ALA A 276 28.63 14.65 15.67
CA ALA A 276 27.79 15.75 15.15
C ALA A 276 28.39 16.47 13.92
N ILE A 277 29.67 16.26 13.62
CA ILE A 277 30.34 16.78 12.41
C ILE A 277 30.41 15.68 11.33
N GLY A 278 29.87 14.49 11.63
CA GLY A 278 29.91 13.34 10.75
C GLY A 278 28.97 13.47 9.55
N ILE A 279 29.26 12.69 8.51
CA ILE A 279 28.47 12.66 7.27
C ILE A 279 27.02 12.17 7.48
N LEU A 280 26.74 11.53 8.62
CA LEU A 280 25.42 11.02 9.02
C LEU A 280 24.54 12.09 9.68
N THR A 281 25.11 13.22 10.13
CA THR A 281 24.37 14.28 10.81
C THR A 281 23.31 14.94 9.90
N PRO A 282 23.56 15.25 8.62
CA PRO A 282 22.52 15.76 7.73
C PRO A 282 21.34 14.79 7.55
N PHE A 283 21.60 13.48 7.50
CA PHE A 283 20.55 12.46 7.38
C PHE A 283 19.68 12.37 8.64
N TYR A 284 20.28 12.55 9.82
CA TYR A 284 19.54 12.65 11.08
C TYR A 284 18.52 13.80 11.05
N PHE A 285 18.95 15.00 10.66
CA PHE A 285 18.06 16.16 10.57
C PHE A 285 17.02 16.04 9.45
N MET A 286 17.35 15.37 8.35
CA MET A 286 16.40 15.05 7.29
C MET A 286 15.28 14.12 7.81
N GLY A 287 15.62 13.14 8.63
CA GLY A 287 14.64 12.27 9.29
C GLY A 287 13.72 13.03 10.25
N LEU A 288 14.26 13.95 11.04
CA LEU A 288 13.46 14.83 11.90
C LEU A 288 12.53 15.74 11.10
N LEU A 289 13.02 16.32 9.99
CA LEU A 289 12.20 17.13 9.10
C LEU A 289 11.05 16.31 8.50
N TYR A 290 11.31 15.04 8.14
CA TYR A 290 10.28 14.13 7.65
C TYR A 290 9.18 13.90 8.69
N ILE A 291 9.54 13.66 9.96
CA ILE A 291 8.57 13.51 11.06
C ILE A 291 7.73 14.79 11.23
N LEU A 292 8.37 15.97 11.20
CA LEU A 292 7.66 17.24 11.30
C LEU A 292 6.69 17.46 10.14
N LEU A 293 7.10 17.14 8.91
CA LEU A 293 6.25 17.21 7.72
C LEU A 293 5.08 16.24 7.81
N PHE A 294 5.31 15.03 8.32
CA PHE A 294 4.26 14.03 8.55
C PHE A 294 3.20 14.55 9.52
N ILE A 295 3.61 15.05 10.69
CA ILE A 295 2.71 15.64 11.69
C ILE A 295 1.97 16.85 11.12
N ALA A 296 2.68 17.76 10.45
CA ALA A 296 2.07 18.95 9.85
C ALA A 296 1.01 18.58 8.81
N THR A 297 1.26 17.55 7.99
CA THR A 297 0.32 17.07 6.98
C THR A 297 -0.93 16.45 7.61
N ILE A 298 -0.78 15.67 8.68
CA ILE A 298 -1.92 15.12 9.43
C ILE A 298 -2.76 16.23 10.04
N VAL A 299 -2.13 17.18 10.73
CA VAL A 299 -2.85 18.31 11.37
C VAL A 299 -3.57 19.15 10.31
N TYR A 300 -2.92 19.42 9.18
CA TYR A 300 -3.53 20.14 8.07
C TYR A 300 -4.72 19.38 7.47
N GLY A 301 -4.58 18.08 7.22
CA GLY A 301 -5.66 17.22 6.73
C GLY A 301 -6.85 17.14 7.68
N LEU A 302 -6.61 17.01 8.99
CA LEU A 302 -7.65 17.03 10.01
C LEU A 302 -8.37 18.37 10.08
N LYS A 303 -7.64 19.50 9.97
CA LYS A 303 -8.23 20.83 9.91
C LYS A 303 -9.18 20.96 8.73
N ILE A 304 -8.78 20.50 7.55
CA ILE A 304 -9.64 20.48 6.35
C ILE A 304 -10.87 19.60 6.59
N PHE A 305 -10.68 18.40 7.12
CA PHE A 305 -11.78 17.46 7.38
C PHE A 305 -12.80 18.06 8.35
N LEU A 306 -12.36 18.65 9.46
CA LEU A 306 -13.23 19.31 10.44
C LEU A 306 -13.95 20.51 9.83
N HIS A 307 -13.26 21.31 9.02
CA HIS A 307 -13.88 22.45 8.33
C HIS A 307 -15.01 21.98 7.39
N ILE A 308 -14.78 20.91 6.61
CA ILE A 308 -15.81 20.30 5.75
C ILE A 308 -16.98 19.76 6.58
N LEU A 309 -16.69 19.12 7.71
CA LEU A 309 -17.70 18.52 8.59
C LEU A 309 -18.62 19.58 9.22
N ILE A 310 -18.06 20.72 9.63
CA ILE A 310 -18.79 21.83 10.27
C ILE A 310 -19.59 22.64 9.24
N ASP A 311 -18.99 23.01 8.10
CA ASP A 311 -19.63 23.92 7.15
C ASP A 311 -20.67 23.25 6.24
N GLY A 312 -20.68 21.91 6.17
CA GLY A 312 -21.81 21.02 5.82
C GLY A 312 -22.57 21.20 4.50
N ARG A 313 -22.47 22.32 3.77
CA ARG A 313 -23.32 22.66 2.62
C ARG A 313 -22.71 23.59 1.56
N LYS A 314 -21.62 24.33 1.82
CA LYS A 314 -21.10 25.34 0.86
C LYS A 314 -19.96 24.86 -0.06
N THR A 315 -19.39 23.69 0.16
CA THR A 315 -18.15 23.25 -0.52
C THR A 315 -18.37 22.11 -1.52
N LYS A 316 -19.54 22.05 -2.19
CA LYS A 316 -19.83 20.97 -3.15
C LYS A 316 -19.01 21.02 -4.45
N THR A 317 -18.27 22.10 -4.73
CA THR A 317 -17.63 22.28 -6.06
C THR A 317 -16.24 22.91 -6.09
N SER A 318 -15.60 23.26 -4.95
CA SER A 318 -14.30 23.94 -4.98
C SER A 318 -13.23 23.38 -4.03
N ILE A 319 -13.42 22.18 -3.46
CA ILE A 319 -12.36 21.57 -2.65
C ILE A 319 -11.24 21.11 -3.59
N CYS A 320 -10.03 21.61 -3.34
CA CYS A 320 -8.86 21.20 -4.11
C CYS A 320 -8.64 19.68 -3.95
N ARG A 321 -8.26 19.01 -5.04
CA ARG A 321 -7.98 17.56 -5.01
C ARG A 321 -6.87 17.22 -4.01
N LEU A 322 -5.92 18.13 -3.82
CA LEU A 322 -4.84 17.94 -2.85
C LEU A 322 -5.36 18.01 -1.41
N ASP A 323 -6.21 18.98 -1.10
CA ASP A 323 -6.84 19.13 0.23
C ASP A 323 -7.66 17.89 0.59
N LEU A 324 -8.38 17.34 -0.37
CA LEU A 324 -9.16 16.12 -0.19
C LEU A 324 -8.25 14.90 0.06
N LEU A 325 -7.10 14.83 -0.61
CA LEU A 325 -6.12 13.76 -0.39
C LEU A 325 -5.46 13.87 0.99
N CYS A 326 -5.12 15.08 1.44
CA CYS A 326 -4.62 15.31 2.80
C CYS A 326 -5.68 14.94 3.86
N ALA A 327 -6.94 15.33 3.65
CA ALA A 327 -8.04 14.97 4.56
C ALA A 327 -8.27 13.45 4.59
N LEU A 328 -8.21 12.79 3.44
CA LEU A 328 -8.34 11.33 3.35
C LEU A 328 -7.21 10.62 4.11
N GLY A 329 -5.96 11.03 3.86
CA GLY A 329 -4.80 10.44 4.51
C GLY A 329 -4.84 10.62 6.04
N ALA A 330 -5.18 11.82 6.50
CA ALA A 330 -5.22 12.13 7.93
C ALA A 330 -6.35 11.38 8.66
N THR A 331 -7.54 11.32 8.06
CA THR A 331 -8.68 10.57 8.65
C THR A 331 -8.43 9.07 8.64
N GLY A 332 -7.90 8.53 7.54
CA GLY A 332 -7.47 7.14 7.45
C GLY A 332 -6.41 6.79 8.50
N PHE A 333 -5.42 7.67 8.71
CA PHE A 333 -4.39 7.48 9.72
C PHE A 333 -4.96 7.44 11.14
N VAL A 334 -5.75 8.44 11.54
CA VAL A 334 -6.30 8.52 12.91
C VAL A 334 -7.26 7.38 13.21
N LEU A 335 -8.20 7.11 12.29
CA LEU A 335 -9.18 6.04 12.48
C LEU A 335 -8.52 4.66 12.38
N GLY A 336 -7.56 4.48 11.48
CA GLY A 336 -6.78 3.25 11.38
C GLY A 336 -5.96 2.99 12.64
N LEU A 337 -5.29 4.01 13.18
CA LEU A 337 -4.55 3.92 14.45
C LEU A 337 -5.48 3.51 15.60
N LEU A 338 -6.67 4.12 15.70
CA LEU A 338 -7.66 3.75 16.70
C LEU A 338 -8.12 2.30 16.54
N LEU A 339 -8.45 1.87 15.32
CA LEU A 339 -8.86 0.50 15.05
C LEU A 339 -7.78 -0.50 15.44
N ILE A 340 -6.52 -0.26 15.04
CA ILE A 340 -5.40 -1.15 15.36
C ILE A 340 -5.13 -1.16 16.87
N SER A 341 -5.20 -0.01 17.54
CA SER A 341 -4.97 0.07 18.99
C SER A 341 -5.97 -0.72 19.82
N CYS A 342 -7.17 -0.95 19.29
CA CYS A 342 -8.21 -1.73 19.96
C CYS A 342 -8.09 -3.25 19.72
N LEU A 343 -7.15 -3.69 18.89
CA LEU A 343 -6.91 -5.11 18.60
C LEU A 343 -5.75 -5.64 19.46
N ASN A 344 -5.86 -6.91 19.86
CA ASN A 344 -4.83 -7.64 20.60
C ASN A 344 -3.67 -8.11 19.72
#